data_AF-A0A0U3T5C6-F1
#
_entry.id   AF-A0A0U3T5C6-F1
#
_cell.length_a   1.000
_cell.length_b   1.000
_cell.length_c   1.000
_cell.angle_alpha   90.00
_cell.angle_beta   90.00
_cell.angle_gamma   90.00
#
_symmetry.space_group_name_H-M   'P 1'
#
loop_
_entity.id
_entity.type
_entity.pdbx_description
1 polymer ?
#
loop_
_entity_poly.entity_id
_entity_poly.type
_entity_poly.pdbx_seq_one_letter_code
_entity_poly.pdbx_strand_id
1 'polypeptide(L)' 'MSSQLTVAEAAALLGVATAEVHRLIATGRVEHQLACSGRCELLVSAESVEALRSAAGRA' A
#
# COMPACT_ATOMS: atom_id res chain seq x y z
N MET A 1 6.43 -11.58 10.29
CA MET A 1 7.35 -10.91 9.36
C MET A 1 6.53 -9.87 8.61
N SER A 2 6.60 -8.60 9.02
CA SER A 2 5.91 -7.51 8.32
C SER A 2 6.62 -7.29 7.00
N SER A 3 6.06 -7.83 5.91
CA SER A 3 6.62 -7.64 4.58
C SER A 3 6.16 -6.27 4.07
N GLN A 4 7.12 -5.41 3.76
CA GLN A 4 6.86 -4.10 3.17
C GLN A 4 6.84 -4.23 1.64
N LEU A 5 5.91 -3.53 1.01
CA LEU A 5 5.72 -3.49 -0.43
C LEU A 5 5.95 -2.07 -0.93
N THR A 6 6.47 -1.93 -2.14
CA THR A 6 6.45 -0.65 -2.84
C THR A 6 5.01 -0.29 -3.25
N VAL A 7 4.77 1.00 -3.53
CA VAL A 7 3.49 1.47 -4.07
C VAL A 7 3.11 0.74 -5.35
N ALA A 8 4.08 0.42 -6.20
CA ALA A 8 3.87 -0.31 -7.45
C ALA A 8 3.40 -1.75 -7.21
N GLU A 9 4.01 -2.46 -6.26
CA GLU A 9 3.61 -3.82 -5.89
C GLU A 9 2.22 -3.84 -5.24
N ALA A 10 1.95 -2.89 -4.33
CA ALA A 10 0.63 -2.74 -3.72
C ALA A 10 -0.47 -2.47 -4.76
N ALA A 11 -0.18 -1.61 -5.75
CA ALA A 11 -1.09 -1.31 -6.86
C ALA A 11 -1.39 -2.58 -7.69
N ALA A 12 -0.36 -3.36 -8.01
CA ALA A 12 -0.52 -4.62 -8.74
C ALA A 12 -1.36 -5.65 -7.96
N LEU A 13 -1.17 -5.77 -6.64
CA LEU A 13 -1.94 -6.70 -5.80
C LEU A 13 -3.41 -6.30 -5.66
N LEU A 14 -3.68 -4.99 -5.60
CA LEU A 14 -5.03 -4.45 -5.50
C LEU A 14 -5.74 -4.36 -6.86
N GLY A 15 -5.00 -4.46 -7.97
CA GLY A 15 -5.53 -4.25 -9.31
C GLY A 15 -5.98 -2.80 -9.56
N VAL A 16 -5.33 -1.83 -8.91
CA VAL A 16 -5.65 -0.39 -9.01
C VAL A 16 -4.46 0.40 -9.53
N ALA A 17 -4.67 1.65 -9.93
CA ALA A 17 -3.57 2.54 -10.29
C ALA A 17 -2.74 2.95 -9.06
N THR A 18 -1.45 3.21 -9.24
CA THR A 18 -0.56 3.72 -8.18
C THR A 18 -1.07 5.01 -7.55
N ALA A 19 -1.73 5.88 -8.34
CA ALA A 19 -2.39 7.09 -7.84
C ALA A 19 -3.48 6.78 -6.80
N GLU A 20 -4.23 5.69 -6.98
CA GLU A 20 -5.25 5.26 -6.02
C GLU A 20 -4.61 4.74 -4.73
N VAL A 21 -3.48 4.03 -4.83
CA VAL A 21 -2.70 3.64 -3.65
C VAL A 21 -2.20 4.86 -2.88
N HIS A 22 -1.69 5.88 -3.58
CA HIS A 22 -1.33 7.16 -2.93
C HIS A 22 -2.52 7.83 -2.24
N ARG A 23 -3.72 7.78 -2.83
CA ARG A 23 -4.94 8.28 -2.21
C ARG A 23 -5.31 7.49 -0.95
N LEU A 24 -5.21 6.16 -0.99
CA LEU A 24 -5.46 5.29 0.17
C LEU A 24 -4.47 5.57 1.32
N ILE A 25 -3.22 5.83 0.99
CA ILE A 25 -2.20 6.25 1.95
C ILE A 25 -2.53 7.62 2.53
N ALA A 26 -2.83 8.62 1.68
CA ALA A 26 -3.18 9.97 2.11
C ALA A 26 -4.45 10.03 2.97
N THR A 27 -5.39 9.11 2.75
CA THR A 27 -6.61 8.98 3.55
C THR A 27 -6.43 8.11 4.80
N GLY A 28 -5.22 7.60 5.04
CA GLY A 28 -4.89 6.78 6.22
C GLY A 28 -5.55 5.39 6.22
N ARG A 29 -5.98 4.88 5.06
CA ARG A 29 -6.64 3.57 4.95
C ARG A 29 -5.67 2.40 4.88
N VAL A 30 -4.39 2.67 4.62
CA VAL A 30 -3.34 1.66 4.52
C VAL A 30 -2.14 2.11 5.34
N GLU A 31 -1.60 1.20 6.14
CA GLU A 31 -0.36 1.44 6.86
C GLU A 31 0.81 1.58 5.89
N HIS A 32 1.60 2.63 6.10
CA HIS A 32 2.75 2.95 5.27
C HIS A 32 3.90 3.44 6.15
N GLN A 33 5.11 3.27 5.64
CA GLN A 33 6.33 3.79 6.22
C GLN A 33 7.13 4.51 5.14
N LEU A 34 7.73 5.62 5.54
CA LEU A 34 8.68 6.34 4.71
C LEU A 34 10.09 5.83 5.06
N ALA A 35 10.74 5.19 4.10
CA ALA A 35 12.13 4.79 4.21
C ALA A 35 12.99 5.85 3.51
N CYS A 36 13.75 6.62 4.27
CA CYS A 36 14.65 7.64 3.73
C CYS A 36 16.12 7.21 3.93
N SER A 37 16.67 6.48 2.96
CA SER A 37 18.09 6.10 2.90
C SER A 37 18.74 6.76 1.69
N GLY A 38 19.01 8.06 1.78
CA GLY A 38 19.52 8.88 0.68
C GLY A 38 18.47 9.25 -0.38
N ARG A 39 17.44 8.42 -0.58
CA ARG A 39 16.18 8.74 -1.25
C ARG A 39 15.02 8.33 -0.35
N CYS A 40 13.93 9.10 -0.39
CA CYS A 40 12.72 8.75 0.34
C CYS A 40 11.81 7.91 -0.55
N GLU A 41 11.55 6.68 -0.10
CA GLU A 41 10.66 5.72 -0.74
C GLU A 41 9.47 5.43 0.18
N LEU A 42 8.29 5.34 -0.41
CA LEU A 42 7.04 5.05 0.30
C LEU A 42 6.81 3.54 0.27
N LEU A 43 6.84 2.93 1.43
CA LEU A 43 6.63 1.50 1.63
C LEU A 43 5.28 1.29 2.31
N VAL A 44 4.58 0.22 1.91
CA VAL A 44 3.21 -0.08 2.31
C VAL A 44 3.21 -1.44 2.98
N SER A 45 2.49 -1.62 4.09
CA SER A 45 2.47 -2.94 4.73
C SER A 45 1.63 -3.93 3.91
N ALA A 46 2.21 -5.09 3.58
CA ALA A 46 1.53 -6.14 2.83
C ALA A 46 0.23 -6.60 3.53
N GLU A 47 0.25 -6.71 4.85
CA GLU A 47 -0.91 -7.15 5.63
C GLU A 47 -2.10 -6.18 5.50
N SER A 48 -1.81 -4.88 5.45
CA SER A 48 -2.79 -3.81 5.33
C SER A 48 -3.40 -3.80 3.92
N VAL A 49 -2.58 -4.06 2.90
CA VAL A 49 -3.01 -4.23 1.50
C VAL A 49 -3.92 -5.46 1.34
N GLU A 50 -3.56 -6.60 1.92
CA GLU A 50 -4.37 -7.83 1.88
C GLU A 50 -5.70 -7.66 2.61
N ALA A 51 -5.70 -6.97 3.75
CA ALA A 51 -6.92 -6.64 4.48
C ALA A 51 -7.86 -5.77 3.64
N LEU A 52 -7.32 -4.75 2.97
CA LEU A 52 -8.08 -3.87 2.09
C LEU A 52 -8.64 -4.61 0.87
N ARG A 53 -7.84 -5.49 0.25
CA ARG A 53 -8.28 -6.38 -0.84
C ARG A 53 -9.44 -7.27 -0.41
N SER A 54 -9.33 -7.86 0.78
CA SER A 54 -10.37 -8.73 1.33
C SER A 54 -11.64 -7.97 1.69
N ALA A 55 -11.53 -6.69 2.07
CA ALA A 55 -12.67 -5.82 2.30
C ALA A 55 -13.34 -5.37 0.99
N ALA A 56 -12.54 -5.06 -0.04
CA ALA A 56 -13.03 -4.65 -1.35
C ALA A 56 -13.69 -5.79 -2.14
N GLY A 57 -13.21 -7.03 -1.98
CA GLY A 57 -13.78 -8.21 -2.63
C GLY A 57 -15.11 -8.71 -2.05
N ARG A 58 -15.63 -8.09 -0.97
CA ARG A 58 -16.95 -8.40 -0.38
C ARG A 58 -18.06 -7.42 -0.79
N ALA A 59 -17.78 -6.51 -1.73
CA ALA A 59 -18.75 -5.57 -2.26
C ALA A 59 -19.52 -6.14 -3.47
#